data_AF-B1WUM7-F1
#
_entry.id   AF-B1WUM7-F1
#
_cell.length_a   1.000
_cell.length_b   1.000
_cell.length_c   1.000
_cell.angle_alpha   90.00
_cell.angle_beta   90.00
_cell.angle_gamma   90.00
#
_symmetry.space_group_name_H-M   'P 1'
#
loop_
_entity.id
_entity.type
_entity.pdbx_description
1 polymer ?
#
loop_
_entity_poly.entity_id
_entity_poly.type
_entity_poly.pdbx_seq_one_letter_code
_entity_poly.pdbx_strand_id
1 'polypeptide(L)'
;MNTSIRKPYNLLAYVTTATFFLGMTLSSSASNAPLRKYENINLKQFNECIKPPSSNGSEQGWADYQGENQGKVELKVRNQPMISDGTVAATLNYKFEPSEELLTLEIKEKTSFMFGMIQASNEQIWEGFDGLVKQCRSYG
;
A
#
# COMPACT_ATOMS: atom_id res chain seq x y z
N MET A 1 16.73 18.66 73.35
CA MET A 1 15.29 18.33 73.23
C MET A 1 14.78 18.80 71.87
N ASN A 2 14.13 17.88 71.16
CA ASN A 2 13.06 18.05 70.18
C ASN A 2 13.21 18.98 68.95
N THR A 3 13.42 18.32 67.81
CA THR A 3 12.45 18.21 66.68
C THR A 3 11.73 19.47 66.15
N SER A 4 12.07 19.78 64.88
CA SER A 4 11.17 19.68 63.72
C SER A 4 10.19 20.82 63.33
N ILE A 5 10.27 21.18 62.03
CA ILE A 5 9.21 21.59 61.07
C ILE A 5 8.74 23.07 61.11
N ARG A 6 8.95 23.84 60.01
CA ARG A 6 7.94 24.21 58.96
C ARG A 6 8.54 25.08 57.83
N LYS A 7 8.31 24.62 56.58
CA LYS A 7 8.29 25.32 55.26
C LYS A 7 7.23 26.46 55.24
N PRO A 8 7.14 27.41 54.28
CA PRO A 8 7.26 27.26 52.80
C PRO A 8 8.02 28.43 52.13
N TYR A 9 8.31 28.45 50.82
CA TYR A 9 7.48 29.10 49.79
C TYR A 9 7.91 28.67 48.38
N ASN A 10 6.89 28.31 47.59
CA ASN A 10 6.75 28.54 46.14
C ASN A 10 8.00 28.42 45.27
N LEU A 11 8.25 27.21 44.76
CA LEU A 11 8.84 27.09 43.43
C LEU A 11 7.73 26.75 42.44
N LEU A 12 7.66 27.59 41.41
CA LEU A 12 6.67 27.64 40.35
C LEU A 12 6.33 26.26 39.77
N ALA A 13 5.02 26.06 39.61
CA ALA A 13 4.47 25.10 38.68
C ALA A 13 4.78 25.53 37.24
N TYR A 14 5.53 24.69 36.52
CA TYR A 14 5.48 24.62 35.07
C TYR A 14 5.23 23.17 34.69
N VAL A 15 3.95 22.81 34.66
CA VAL A 15 3.49 21.58 34.01
C VAL A 15 3.17 21.98 32.57
N THR A 16 4.17 21.96 31.70
CA THR A 16 3.94 21.91 30.26
C THR A 16 3.69 20.45 29.92
N THR A 17 2.42 20.04 29.88
CA THR A 17 2.01 18.79 29.24
C THR A 17 2.29 18.94 27.75
N ALA A 18 3.47 18.50 27.32
CA ALA A 18 3.70 18.19 25.93
C ALA A 18 2.86 16.95 25.61
N THR A 19 1.66 17.18 25.09
CA THR A 19 0.86 16.15 24.41
C THR A 19 1.66 15.76 23.17
N PHE A 20 2.61 14.83 23.34
CA PHE A 20 3.23 14.19 22.19
C PHE A 20 2.11 13.46 21.46
N PHE A 21 1.78 13.98 20.29
CA PHE A 21 0.88 13.37 19.35
C PHE A 21 1.19 11.88 19.28
N LEU A 22 0.17 11.06 19.51
CA LEU A 22 0.12 9.68 19.05
C LEU A 22 0.31 9.75 17.53
N GLY A 23 1.56 9.71 17.09
CA GLY A 23 1.87 9.28 15.74
C GLY A 23 1.36 7.85 15.68
N MET A 24 0.19 7.66 15.06
CA MET A 24 -0.17 6.38 14.52
C MET A 24 0.99 5.98 13.63
N THR A 25 1.90 5.16 14.17
CA THR A 25 2.72 4.29 13.36
C THR A 25 1.70 3.40 12.67
N LEU A 26 1.24 3.82 11.48
CA LEU A 26 0.86 2.84 10.48
C LEU A 26 2.12 2.02 10.28
N SER A 27 2.25 0.97 11.08
CA SER A 27 3.04 -0.18 10.73
C SER A 27 2.34 -0.72 9.49
N SER A 28 2.65 -0.17 8.31
CA SER A 28 2.56 -0.92 7.08
C SER A 28 3.51 -2.09 7.31
N SER A 29 2.97 -3.19 7.82
CA SER A 29 3.66 -4.46 7.85
C SER A 29 3.97 -4.77 6.40
N ALA A 30 5.18 -4.39 5.98
CA ALA A 30 5.75 -4.62 4.67
C ALA A 30 5.65 -6.11 4.36
N SER A 31 4.58 -6.46 3.66
CA SER A 31 4.24 -7.84 3.37
C SER A 31 5.11 -8.30 2.20
N ASN A 32 6.14 -9.08 2.52
CA ASN A 32 6.92 -9.82 1.51
C ASN A 32 6.12 -10.97 0.86
N ALA A 33 4.84 -11.15 1.21
CA ALA A 33 4.04 -12.22 0.64
C ALA A 33 3.84 -12.03 -0.87
N PRO A 34 4.08 -13.07 -1.70
CA PRO A 34 3.80 -13.03 -3.12
C PRO A 34 2.30 -13.13 -3.44
N LEU A 35 1.45 -13.37 -2.43
CA LEU A 35 0.01 -13.54 -2.57
C LEU A 35 -0.73 -12.52 -1.70
N ARG A 36 -1.78 -11.93 -2.25
CA ARG A 36 -2.64 -10.98 -1.55
C ARG A 36 -4.11 -11.27 -1.83
N LYS A 37 -4.93 -11.09 -0.80
CA LYS A 37 -6.38 -11.31 -0.85
C LYS A 37 -7.10 -10.00 -0.55
N TYR A 38 -8.16 -9.74 -1.30
CA TYR A 38 -9.06 -8.60 -1.13
C TYR A 38 -10.48 -9.13 -0.99
N GLU A 39 -11.03 -8.97 0.20
CA GLU A 39 -12.42 -9.31 0.51
C GLU A 39 -13.38 -8.16 0.17
N ASN A 40 -14.66 -8.45 0.08
CA ASN A 40 -15.74 -7.49 -0.22
C ASN A 40 -15.52 -6.78 -1.57
N ILE A 41 -15.08 -7.53 -2.58
CA ILE A 41 -15.00 -7.06 -3.97
C ILE A 41 -16.18 -7.68 -4.73
N ASN A 42 -17.16 -6.86 -5.10
CA ASN A 42 -18.33 -7.35 -5.83
C ASN A 42 -18.07 -7.45 -7.35
N LEU A 43 -18.97 -8.14 -8.05
CA LEU A 43 -18.85 -8.37 -9.50
C LEU A 43 -18.75 -7.08 -10.32
N LYS A 44 -19.46 -6.02 -9.90
CA LYS A 44 -19.44 -4.72 -10.58
C LYS A 44 -18.08 -4.03 -10.41
N GLN A 45 -17.58 -3.94 -9.17
CA GLN A 45 -16.25 -3.38 -8.86
C GLN A 45 -15.16 -4.12 -9.62
N PHE A 46 -15.22 -5.47 -9.62
CA PHE A 46 -14.28 -6.28 -10.37
C PHE A 46 -14.34 -5.96 -11.88
N ASN A 47 -15.53 -5.94 -12.48
CA ASN A 47 -15.70 -5.76 -13.91
C ASN A 47 -15.64 -4.32 -14.43
N GLU A 48 -15.72 -3.30 -13.59
CA GLU A 48 -15.75 -1.89 -14.04
C GLU A 48 -14.55 -1.07 -13.59
N CYS A 49 -13.76 -1.58 -12.64
CA CYS A 49 -12.64 -0.86 -12.06
C CYS A 49 -11.36 -1.70 -11.92
N ILE A 50 -11.49 -3.01 -11.67
CA ILE A 50 -10.32 -3.92 -11.58
C ILE A 50 -10.01 -4.58 -12.92
N LYS A 51 -10.99 -4.74 -13.81
CA LYS A 51 -10.83 -5.40 -15.12
C LYS A 51 -10.75 -4.41 -16.29
N PRO A 52 -11.51 -3.30 -16.32
CA PRO A 52 -11.29 -2.20 -17.24
C PRO A 52 -11.10 -0.87 -16.49
N PRO A 53 -10.45 0.15 -17.07
CA PRO A 53 -9.58 0.21 -18.24
C PRO A 53 -8.15 0.55 -17.79
N SER A 54 -7.33 1.07 -18.73
CA SER A 54 -6.05 1.76 -18.59
C SER A 54 -6.04 2.87 -17.52
N SER A 55 -6.36 2.54 -16.27
CA SER A 55 -6.35 3.48 -15.17
C SER A 55 -4.89 3.83 -14.92
N ASN A 56 -4.60 5.12 -14.81
CA ASN A 56 -3.37 5.53 -14.18
C ASN A 56 -3.52 5.08 -12.73
N GLY A 57 -2.98 3.92 -12.38
CA GLY A 57 -2.91 3.48 -10.99
C GLY A 57 -2.35 4.59 -10.10
N SER A 58 -2.65 4.47 -8.81
CA SER A 58 -2.13 5.27 -7.69
C SER A 58 -0.92 6.14 -8.05
N GLU A 59 -1.04 7.47 -7.96
CA GLU A 59 0.10 8.41 -8.09
C GLU A 59 1.18 8.22 -6.99
N GLN A 60 1.04 7.18 -6.17
CA GLN A 60 1.94 6.81 -5.09
C GLN A 60 2.43 5.38 -5.31
N GLY A 61 3.74 5.22 -5.48
CA GLY A 61 4.40 3.92 -5.52
C GLY A 61 5.41 3.77 -6.65
N TRP A 62 5.86 2.53 -6.84
CA TRP A 62 6.89 2.17 -7.84
C TRP A 62 6.30 1.85 -9.22
N ALA A 63 5.02 1.47 -9.28
CA ALA A 63 4.36 1.05 -10.51
C ALA A 63 2.85 1.34 -10.51
N ASP A 64 2.34 1.72 -11.68
CA ASP A 64 0.92 1.91 -11.97
C ASP A 64 0.29 0.61 -12.46
N TYR A 65 -0.92 0.33 -11.99
CA TYR A 65 -1.80 -0.64 -12.63
C TYR A 65 -2.06 -0.23 -14.09
N GLN A 66 -2.02 -1.16 -15.04
CA GLN A 66 -2.25 -0.84 -16.46
C GLN A 66 -3.40 -1.65 -17.09
N GLY A 67 -3.95 -2.63 -16.40
CA GLY A 67 -5.07 -3.41 -16.92
C GLY A 67 -4.93 -4.90 -16.69
N GLU A 68 -6.03 -5.60 -16.96
CA GLU A 68 -6.08 -7.04 -17.14
C GLU A 68 -5.86 -7.38 -18.63
N ASN A 69 -4.89 -8.24 -18.91
CA ASN A 69 -4.52 -8.73 -20.23
C ASN A 69 -4.33 -10.25 -20.18
N GLN A 70 -5.22 -11.00 -20.84
CA GLN A 70 -5.12 -12.46 -20.99
C GLN A 70 -5.00 -13.25 -19.67
N GLY A 71 -5.75 -12.87 -18.65
CA GLY A 71 -5.76 -13.49 -17.32
C GLY A 71 -4.70 -12.95 -16.36
N LYS A 72 -3.99 -11.88 -16.75
CA LYS A 72 -2.89 -11.30 -16.00
C LYS A 72 -3.10 -9.82 -15.76
N VAL A 73 -2.73 -9.33 -14.59
CA VAL A 73 -2.65 -7.90 -14.30
C VAL A 73 -1.22 -7.43 -14.53
N GLU A 74 -1.05 -6.40 -15.35
CA GLU A 74 0.24 -5.77 -15.59
C GLU A 74 0.39 -4.51 -14.73
N LEU A 75 1.54 -4.40 -14.06
CA LEU A 75 1.97 -3.20 -13.37
C LEU A 75 3.13 -2.58 -14.16
N LYS A 76 3.11 -1.27 -14.39
CA LYS A 76 4.13 -0.55 -15.15
C LYS A 76 4.89 0.43 -14.29
N VAL A 77 6.21 0.43 -14.43
CA VAL A 77 7.11 1.35 -13.75
C VAL A 77 6.69 2.79 -13.97
N ARG A 78 6.74 3.59 -12.91
CA ARG A 78 6.52 5.04 -12.97
C ARG A 78 7.48 5.79 -12.05
N ASN A 79 7.95 6.94 -12.52
CA ASN A 79 8.80 7.88 -11.78
C ASN A 79 10.08 7.21 -11.22
N GLN A 80 10.59 6.16 -11.87
CA GLN A 80 11.81 5.50 -11.44
C GLN A 80 13.01 6.05 -12.20
N PRO A 81 14.02 6.60 -11.50
CA PRO A 81 15.22 7.07 -12.16
C PRO A 81 15.87 5.92 -12.91
N MET A 82 16.33 6.19 -14.13
CA MET A 82 17.05 5.23 -14.99
C MET A 82 16.20 4.07 -15.57
N ILE A 83 14.89 4.02 -15.32
CA ILE A 83 13.98 3.07 -15.96
C ILE A 83 12.96 3.87 -16.76
N SER A 84 12.68 3.44 -18.00
CA SER A 84 11.65 4.10 -18.80
C SER A 84 10.28 3.88 -18.16
N ASP A 85 9.57 4.99 -17.90
CA ASP A 85 8.17 4.94 -17.51
C ASP A 85 7.37 4.10 -18.52
N GLY A 86 6.38 3.36 -18.01
CA GLY A 86 5.54 2.49 -18.81
C GLY A 86 6.15 1.10 -19.10
N THR A 87 7.37 0.81 -18.65
CA THR A 87 7.92 -0.55 -18.76
C THR A 87 7.24 -1.48 -17.75
N VAL A 88 6.94 -2.72 -18.11
CA VAL A 88 6.29 -3.68 -17.20
C VAL A 88 7.22 -3.96 -16.00
N ALA A 89 6.76 -3.59 -14.82
CA ALA A 89 7.38 -3.78 -13.51
C ALA A 89 7.19 -5.22 -12.99
N ALA A 90 5.96 -5.70 -13.08
CA ALA A 90 5.54 -6.99 -12.57
C ALA A 90 4.24 -7.44 -13.24
N THR A 91 4.03 -8.74 -13.21
CA THR A 91 2.81 -9.38 -13.73
C THR A 91 2.19 -10.23 -12.64
N LEU A 92 0.89 -10.03 -12.41
CA LEU A 92 0.12 -10.74 -11.39
C LEU A 92 -0.89 -11.67 -12.04
N ASN A 93 -1.09 -12.86 -11.49
CA ASN A 93 -2.28 -13.65 -11.78
C ASN A 93 -3.38 -13.26 -10.81
N TYR A 94 -4.63 -13.35 -11.24
CA TYR A 94 -5.78 -13.15 -10.36
C TYR A 94 -6.75 -14.34 -10.38
N LYS A 95 -7.47 -14.53 -9.28
CA LYS A 95 -8.64 -15.39 -9.15
C LYS A 95 -9.74 -14.58 -8.49
N PHE A 96 -10.87 -14.45 -9.17
CA PHE A 96 -12.05 -13.75 -8.64
C PHE A 96 -13.18 -14.75 -8.39
N GLU A 97 -13.73 -14.73 -7.17
CA GLU A 97 -14.78 -15.63 -6.69
C GLU A 97 -16.00 -14.75 -6.33
N PRO A 98 -16.91 -14.47 -7.29
CA PRO A 98 -17.97 -13.48 -7.10
C PRO A 98 -18.94 -13.83 -5.96
N SER A 99 -19.20 -15.12 -5.73
CA SER A 99 -20.08 -15.61 -4.68
C SER A 99 -19.53 -15.38 -3.27
N GLU A 100 -18.21 -15.23 -3.14
CA GLU A 100 -17.51 -15.00 -1.89
C GLU A 100 -17.02 -13.54 -1.77
N GLU A 101 -17.29 -12.72 -2.80
CA GLU A 101 -16.76 -11.37 -2.96
C GLU A 101 -15.24 -11.30 -2.72
N LEU A 102 -14.53 -12.33 -3.18
CA LEU A 102 -13.11 -12.52 -2.91
C LEU A 102 -12.28 -12.39 -4.19
N LEU A 103 -11.30 -11.49 -4.17
CA LEU A 103 -10.25 -11.38 -5.18
C LEU A 103 -8.92 -11.81 -4.58
N THR A 104 -8.28 -12.81 -5.20
CA THR A 104 -6.91 -13.22 -4.87
C THR A 104 -5.98 -12.82 -6.00
N LEU A 105 -4.83 -12.26 -5.66
CA LEU A 105 -3.75 -11.91 -6.58
C LEU A 105 -2.45 -12.59 -6.17
N GLU A 106 -1.66 -13.00 -7.15
CA GLU A 106 -0.36 -13.63 -6.96
C GLU A 106 0.68 -12.97 -7.89
N ILE A 107 1.79 -12.49 -7.34
CA ILE A 107 2.95 -12.03 -8.10
C ILE A 107 3.58 -13.24 -8.78
N LYS A 108 3.47 -13.32 -10.12
CA LYS A 108 4.11 -14.39 -10.90
C LYS A 108 5.51 -14.01 -11.30
N GLU A 109 5.65 -12.82 -11.86
CA GLU A 109 6.89 -12.37 -12.48
C GLU A 109 7.18 -10.93 -12.07
N LYS A 110 8.46 -10.66 -11.83
CA LYS A 110 8.98 -9.33 -11.54
C LYS A 110 10.09 -9.05 -12.54
N THR A 111 10.01 -7.91 -13.20
CA THR A 111 11.01 -7.51 -14.17
C THR A 111 12.23 -7.00 -13.43
N SER A 112 13.39 -7.56 -13.77
CA SER A 112 14.67 -7.06 -13.29
C SER A 112 15.28 -6.13 -14.33
N PHE A 113 15.60 -4.92 -13.90
CA PHE A 113 16.17 -3.84 -14.68
C PHE A 113 17.68 -3.72 -14.42
N MET A 114 18.38 -3.04 -15.34
CA MET A 114 19.82 -2.75 -15.23
C MET A 114 20.64 -3.98 -14.82
N PHE A 115 20.60 -5.02 -15.65
CA PHE A 115 21.35 -6.28 -15.44
C PHE A 115 21.05 -6.99 -14.10
N GLY A 116 19.84 -6.84 -13.56
CA GLY A 116 19.45 -7.48 -12.31
C GLY A 116 19.60 -6.63 -11.06
N MET A 117 20.09 -5.39 -11.20
CA MET A 117 20.38 -4.53 -10.05
C MET A 117 19.14 -3.85 -9.46
N ILE A 118 18.08 -3.68 -10.26
CA ILE A 118 16.84 -3.05 -9.79
C ILE A 118 15.64 -3.93 -10.10
N GLN A 119 14.82 -4.19 -9.09
CA GLN A 119 13.55 -4.88 -9.21
C GLN A 119 12.61 -4.34 -8.12
N ALA A 120 11.32 -4.24 -8.42
CA ALA A 120 10.32 -3.91 -7.41
C ALA A 120 10.33 -4.94 -6.26
N SER A 121 10.23 -4.46 -5.04
CA SER A 121 9.84 -5.31 -3.91
C SER A 121 8.37 -5.74 -4.04
N ASN A 122 7.98 -6.79 -3.32
CA ASN A 122 6.57 -7.20 -3.28
C ASN A 122 5.70 -6.10 -2.67
N GLU A 123 6.22 -5.36 -1.68
CA GLU A 123 5.55 -4.22 -1.08
C GLU A 123 5.27 -3.12 -2.11
N GLN A 124 6.28 -2.73 -2.89
CA GLN A 124 6.14 -1.72 -3.94
C GLN A 124 5.10 -2.10 -5.01
N ILE A 125 5.04 -3.39 -5.35
CA ILE A 125 4.01 -3.95 -6.24
C ILE A 125 2.62 -3.83 -5.62
N TRP A 126 2.50 -4.19 -4.34
CA TRP A 126 1.23 -4.14 -3.65
C TRP A 126 0.74 -2.73 -3.37
N GLU A 127 1.61 -1.76 -3.10
CA GLU A 127 1.24 -0.34 -2.95
C GLU A 127 0.48 0.17 -4.19
N GLY A 128 0.99 -0.15 -5.39
CA GLY A 128 0.34 0.22 -6.65
C GLY A 128 -1.06 -0.37 -6.79
N PHE A 129 -1.23 -1.66 -6.47
CA PHE A 129 -2.52 -2.35 -6.60
C PHE A 129 -3.49 -2.01 -5.45
N ASP A 130 -3.00 -1.85 -4.22
CA ASP A 130 -3.79 -1.43 -3.05
C ASP A 130 -4.45 -0.07 -3.30
N GLY A 131 -3.71 0.86 -3.90
CA GLY A 131 -4.24 2.17 -4.27
C GLY A 131 -5.42 2.08 -5.24
N LEU A 132 -5.34 1.19 -6.25
CA LEU A 132 -6.46 0.90 -7.15
C LEU A 132 -7.66 0.34 -6.38
N VAL A 133 -7.47 -0.69 -5.55
CA VAL A 133 -8.57 -1.30 -4.79
C VAL A 133 -9.23 -0.30 -3.86
N LYS A 134 -8.44 0.55 -3.20
CA LYS A 134 -8.95 1.62 -2.34
C LYS A 134 -9.82 2.61 -3.13
N GLN A 135 -9.36 3.05 -4.31
CA GLN A 135 -10.17 3.89 -5.19
C GLN A 135 -11.45 3.16 -5.61
N CYS A 136 -11.34 1.90 -6.02
CA CYS A 136 -12.46 1.05 -6.43
C CYS A 136 -13.59 0.98 -5.40
N ARG A 137 -13.22 0.80 -4.13
CA ARG A 137 -14.16 0.72 -3.02
C ARG A 137 -14.86 2.05 -2.74
N SER A 138 -14.24 3.18 -3.09
CA SER A 138 -14.87 4.50 -2.94
C SER A 138 -15.92 4.82 -4.01
N TYR A 139 -15.97 4.06 -5.11
CA TYR A 139 -16.98 4.19 -6.18
C TYR A 139 -18.22 3.30 -5.96
N GLY A 140 -18.29 2.58 -4.83
CA GLY A 140 -19.38 1.66 -4.46
C GLY A 140 -20.52 2.35 -3.72
#